data_AF-A0AA36I5E2-F1
#
_entry.id   AF-A0AA36I5E2-F1
#
_cell.length_a   1.000
_cell.length_b   1.000
_cell.length_c   1.000
_cell.angle_alpha   90.00
_cell.angle_beta   90.00
_cell.angle_gamma   90.00
#
_symmetry.space_group_name_H-M   'P 1'
#
loop_
_entity.id
_entity.type
_entity.pdbx_description
1 polymer ?
#
loop_
_entity_poly.entity_id
_entity_poly.type
_entity_poly.pdbx_seq_one_letter_code
_entity_poly.pdbx_strand_id
1 'polypeptide(L)'
;MDLPKLLNPTESFLCCLPLHVGVKVLMWPHLILVLYTVATAVENLIGDDQGAPGTSQMFETIWSLLGVPVLAAGLWGVYHRVESHVRLYWYYLVLSFLIDLVYIVDLFIVQDACVHLKLEEAARGGQAFACGVARSISATAAVVSCLAALYFIYVVWSWCEDMEGTDAEEAIAGLLDIADGKHPSRSKLRFQPDLIGPGMDATASIISGASIFYGSVSSAIGQEAMAVGSFAASQIDDIENYAMGFEG
;
A
#
# COMPACT_ATOMS: atom_id res chain seq x y z
N MET A 1 -3.23 12.41 22.24
CA MET A 1 -1.86 11.90 22.02
C MET A 1 -1.15 12.93 21.15
N ASP A 2 -0.35 13.81 21.76
CA ASP A 2 0.36 14.93 21.07
C ASP A 2 1.67 14.50 20.35
N LEU A 3 1.79 13.22 20.00
CA LEU A 3 2.87 12.70 19.18
C LEU A 3 3.08 13.43 17.82
N PRO A 4 2.05 14.02 17.14
CA PRO A 4 2.26 14.65 15.84
C PRO A 4 3.17 15.90 15.84
N LYS A 5 3.41 16.54 16.99
CA LYS A 5 4.21 17.79 17.02
C LYS A 5 5.72 17.59 16.84
N LEU A 6 6.21 16.35 16.85
CA LEU A 6 7.64 16.05 16.74
C LEU A 6 8.10 15.83 15.29
N LEU A 7 7.18 15.62 14.35
CA LEU A 7 7.48 15.37 12.95
C LEU A 7 6.95 16.53 12.11
N ASN A 8 7.85 17.23 11.42
CA ASN A 8 7.43 18.24 10.46
C ASN A 8 6.74 17.54 9.29
N PRO A 9 5.52 17.97 8.91
CA PRO A 9 4.82 17.41 7.76
C PRO A 9 5.70 17.56 6.51
N THR A 10 5.75 16.51 5.71
CA THR A 10 6.57 16.48 4.51
C THR A 10 5.85 17.14 3.35
N GLU A 11 6.43 18.18 2.76
CA GLU A 11 5.84 18.91 1.63
C GLU A 11 5.99 18.16 0.28
N SER A 12 6.87 17.15 0.20
CA SER A 12 7.25 16.48 -1.06
C SER A 12 7.28 14.95 -0.94
N PHE A 13 6.66 14.27 -1.90
CA PHE A 13 6.72 12.82 -2.08
C PHE A 13 7.92 12.44 -2.96
N LEU A 14 8.72 11.45 -2.55
CA LEU A 14 9.93 10.99 -3.27
C LEU A 14 10.83 12.15 -3.77
N CYS A 15 11.00 13.18 -2.92
CA CYS A 15 11.80 14.40 -3.17
C CYS A 15 11.34 15.32 -4.32
N CYS A 16 10.54 14.85 -5.28
CA CYS A 16 10.26 15.57 -6.51
C CYS A 16 8.76 15.69 -6.85
N LEU A 17 7.91 14.86 -6.26
CA LEU A 17 6.48 14.88 -6.55
C LEU A 17 5.73 15.66 -5.47
N PRO A 18 4.72 16.46 -5.86
CA PRO A 18 3.89 17.11 -4.87
C PRO A 18 3.06 16.06 -4.11
N LEU A 19 2.86 16.30 -2.81
CA LEU A 19 2.23 15.35 -1.88
C LEU A 19 0.87 14.83 -2.38
N HIS A 20 0.06 15.71 -2.97
CA HIS A 20 -1.26 15.36 -3.53
C HIS A 20 -1.20 14.34 -4.68
N VAL A 21 -0.14 14.35 -5.49
CA VAL A 21 0.08 13.33 -6.53
C VAL A 21 0.48 12.03 -5.88
N GLY A 22 1.35 12.07 -4.87
CA GLY A 22 1.76 10.90 -4.10
C GLY A 22 0.57 10.13 -3.52
N VAL A 23 -0.34 10.81 -2.82
CA VAL A 23 -1.52 10.16 -2.23
C VAL A 23 -2.41 9.53 -3.30
N LYS A 24 -2.66 10.20 -4.43
CA LYS A 24 -3.43 9.62 -5.54
C LYS A 24 -2.75 8.38 -6.12
N VAL A 25 -1.43 8.44 -6.34
CA VAL A 25 -0.62 7.34 -6.85
C VAL A 25 -0.60 6.15 -5.89
N LEU A 26 -0.73 6.37 -4.57
CA LEU A 26 -0.82 5.29 -3.59
C LEU A 26 -2.23 4.69 -3.49
N MET A 27 -3.28 5.52 -3.60
CA MET A 27 -4.67 5.04 -3.48
C MET A 27 -5.12 4.18 -4.66
N TRP A 28 -4.70 4.49 -5.88
CA TRP A 28 -5.10 3.72 -7.07
C TRP A 28 -4.64 2.25 -7.02
N PRO A 29 -3.36 1.94 -6.74
CA PRO A 29 -2.90 0.57 -6.58
C PRO A 29 -3.59 -0.18 -5.46
N HIS A 30 -3.82 0.49 -4.33
CA HIS A 30 -4.50 -0.11 -3.20
C HIS A 30 -5.96 -0.44 -3.54
N LEU A 31 -6.67 0.44 -4.24
CA LEU A 31 -8.03 0.18 -4.70
C LEU A 31 -8.11 -1.06 -5.59
N ILE A 32 -7.18 -1.18 -6.54
CA ILE A 32 -7.20 -2.31 -7.47
C ILE A 32 -6.76 -3.60 -6.79
N LEU A 33 -5.83 -3.55 -5.83
CA LEU A 33 -5.48 -4.69 -4.99
C LEU A 33 -6.70 -5.17 -4.18
N VAL A 34 -7.46 -4.25 -3.59
CA VAL A 34 -8.69 -4.59 -2.87
C VAL A 34 -9.76 -5.17 -3.82
N LEU A 35 -9.92 -4.63 -5.02
CA LEU A 35 -10.85 -5.21 -6.00
C LEU A 35 -10.42 -6.60 -6.47
N TYR A 36 -9.12 -6.81 -6.65
CA TYR A 36 -8.56 -8.11 -7.01
C TYR A 36 -8.79 -9.15 -5.91
N THR A 37 -8.54 -8.79 -4.64
CA THR A 37 -8.79 -9.69 -3.49
C THR A 37 -10.27 -10.03 -3.32
N VAL A 38 -11.18 -9.08 -3.59
CA VAL A 38 -12.61 -9.38 -3.62
C VAL A 38 -12.95 -10.35 -4.76
N ALA A 39 -12.36 -10.19 -5.94
CA ALA A 39 -12.60 -11.09 -7.07
C ALA A 39 -12.11 -12.51 -6.78
N THR A 40 -10.89 -12.67 -6.23
CA THR A 40 -10.36 -13.98 -5.86
C THR A 40 -11.13 -14.63 -4.72
N ALA A 41 -11.62 -13.85 -3.75
CA ALA A 41 -12.50 -14.35 -2.69
C ALA A 41 -13.82 -14.91 -3.25
N VAL A 42 -14.40 -14.24 -4.26
CA VAL A 42 -15.61 -14.73 -4.95
C VAL A 42 -15.33 -16.02 -5.72
N GLU A 43 -14.18 -16.12 -6.39
CA GLU A 43 -13.78 -17.35 -7.08
C GLU A 43 -13.64 -18.53 -6.11
N ASN A 44 -13.00 -18.31 -4.95
CA ASN A 44 -12.86 -19.33 -3.90
C ASN A 44 -14.20 -19.72 -3.26
N LEU A 45 -15.20 -18.84 -3.28
CA LEU A 45 -16.54 -19.15 -2.77
C LEU A 45 -17.36 -20.00 -3.75
N ILE A 46 -17.10 -19.87 -5.06
CA ILE A 46 -17.81 -20.60 -6.12
C ILE A 46 -17.11 -21.93 -6.43
N GLY A 47 -15.79 -21.98 -6.32
CA GLY A 47 -15.01 -23.22 -6.42
C GLY A 47 -15.27 -24.08 -5.20
N ASP A 48 -15.79 -25.30 -5.39
CA ASP A 48 -16.13 -26.27 -4.34
C ASP A 48 -14.90 -26.87 -3.63
N ASP A 49 -13.76 -26.18 -3.67
CA ASP A 49 -12.47 -26.66 -3.16
C ASP A 49 -12.32 -26.28 -1.69
N GLN A 50 -12.77 -27.16 -0.79
CA GLN A 50 -12.76 -27.00 0.68
C GLN A 50 -11.35 -27.07 1.32
N GLY A 51 -10.29 -26.74 0.58
CA GLY A 51 -8.91 -27.00 0.99
C GLY A 51 -8.38 -26.11 2.13
N ALA A 52 -9.00 -24.95 2.38
CA ALA A 52 -8.50 -23.97 3.35
C ALA A 52 -9.44 -23.81 4.56
N PRO A 53 -8.90 -23.60 5.77
CA PRO A 53 -9.70 -23.32 6.96
C PRO A 53 -10.50 -22.02 6.77
N GLY A 54 -11.82 -22.13 6.73
CA GLY A 54 -12.71 -21.04 6.30
C GLY A 54 -12.68 -19.76 7.15
N THR A 55 -12.12 -19.77 8.36
CA THR A 55 -12.17 -18.61 9.26
C THR A 55 -11.28 -17.45 8.82
N SER A 56 -10.07 -17.71 8.32
CA SER A 56 -9.16 -16.65 7.85
C SER A 56 -9.64 -16.06 6.53
N GLN A 57 -10.11 -16.92 5.62
CA GLN A 57 -10.66 -16.50 4.32
C GLN A 57 -11.91 -15.62 4.47
N MET A 58 -12.82 -15.97 5.38
CA MET A 58 -13.99 -15.14 5.68
C MET A 58 -13.59 -13.77 6.21
N PHE A 59 -12.61 -13.71 7.10
CA PHE A 59 -12.13 -12.44 7.65
C PHE A 59 -11.52 -11.55 6.57
N GLU A 60 -10.65 -12.10 5.72
CA GLU A 60 -10.02 -11.39 4.62
C GLU A 60 -11.05 -10.88 3.60
N THR A 61 -12.07 -11.68 3.31
CA THR A 61 -13.18 -11.29 2.41
C THR A 61 -13.99 -10.12 2.99
N ILE A 62 -14.31 -10.17 4.29
CA ILE A 62 -15.04 -9.08 4.95
C ILE A 62 -14.17 -7.81 4.99
N TRP A 63 -12.88 -7.97 5.25
CA TRP A 63 -11.93 -6.87 5.31
C TRP A 63 -11.77 -6.16 3.97
N SER A 64 -11.60 -6.93 2.88
CA SER A 64 -11.50 -6.38 1.52
C SER A 64 -12.80 -5.71 1.08
N LEU A 65 -13.96 -6.30 1.40
CA LEU A 65 -15.27 -5.70 1.10
C LEU A 65 -15.47 -4.36 1.83
N LEU A 66 -15.03 -4.26 3.09
CA LEU A 66 -15.05 -3.01 3.86
C LEU A 66 -14.08 -1.97 3.31
N GLY A 67 -12.94 -2.40 2.76
CA GLY A 67 -11.95 -1.54 2.13
C GLY A 67 -12.51 -0.76 0.94
N VAL A 68 -13.33 -1.37 0.10
CA VAL A 68 -13.87 -0.74 -1.14
C VAL A 68 -14.58 0.61 -0.87
N PRO A 69 -15.61 0.70 0.00
CA PRO A 69 -16.26 1.98 0.26
C PRO A 69 -15.35 2.99 0.98
N VAL A 70 -14.43 2.54 1.83
CA VAL A 70 -13.48 3.41 2.53
C VAL A 70 -12.47 4.03 1.55
N LEU A 71 -11.94 3.24 0.62
CA LEU A 71 -11.06 3.70 -0.46
C LEU A 71 -11.79 4.64 -1.42
N ALA A 72 -13.03 4.31 -1.81
CA ALA A 72 -13.85 5.19 -2.65
C ALA A 72 -14.13 6.54 -1.97
N ALA A 73 -14.49 6.51 -0.68
CA ALA A 73 -14.70 7.70 0.14
C ALA A 73 -13.41 8.53 0.28
N GLY A 74 -12.28 7.89 0.58
CA GLY A 74 -10.99 8.58 0.66
C GLY A 74 -10.57 9.19 -0.68
N LEU A 75 -10.78 8.49 -1.80
CA LEU A 75 -10.47 9.00 -3.14
C LEU A 75 -11.34 10.23 -3.45
N TRP A 76 -12.64 10.15 -3.17
CA TRP A 76 -13.56 11.29 -3.25
C TRP A 76 -13.10 12.47 -2.39
N GLY A 77 -12.65 12.17 -1.16
CA GLY A 77 -12.07 13.13 -0.22
C GLY A 77 -10.84 13.85 -0.77
N VAL A 78 -9.92 13.12 -1.42
CA VAL A 78 -8.73 13.72 -2.06
C VAL A 78 -9.13 14.60 -3.26
N TYR A 79 -10.16 14.23 -4.02
CA TYR A 79 -10.65 15.05 -5.15
C TYR A 79 -11.33 16.34 -4.70
N HIS A 80 -12.16 16.27 -3.64
CA HIS A 80 -12.92 17.41 -3.13
C HIS A 80 -12.23 18.14 -1.97
N ARG A 81 -11.00 17.74 -1.61
CA ARG A 81 -10.25 18.24 -0.45
C ARG A 81 -11.07 18.19 0.85
N VAL A 82 -11.81 17.10 1.07
CA VAL A 82 -12.59 16.90 2.29
C VAL A 82 -11.79 16.07 3.29
N GLU A 83 -11.23 16.74 4.29
CA GLU A 83 -10.33 16.16 5.30
C GLU A 83 -10.92 14.93 5.99
N SER A 84 -12.20 14.98 6.38
CA SER A 84 -12.85 13.90 7.13
C SER A 84 -12.81 12.55 6.41
N HIS A 85 -12.92 12.55 5.08
CA HIS A 85 -12.91 11.33 4.28
C HIS A 85 -11.50 10.74 4.15
N VAL A 86 -10.49 11.61 4.02
CA VAL A 86 -9.09 11.20 3.97
C VAL A 86 -8.62 10.68 5.33
N ARG A 87 -9.05 11.33 6.43
CA ARG A 87 -8.74 10.90 7.80
C ARG A 87 -9.36 9.53 8.11
N LEU A 88 -10.56 9.23 7.59
CA LEU A 88 -11.15 7.89 7.65
C LEU A 88 -10.29 6.84 6.93
N TYR A 89 -9.80 7.15 5.72
CA TYR A 89 -8.89 6.27 4.98
C TYR A 89 -7.56 6.05 5.73
N TRP A 90 -7.02 7.08 6.38
CA TRP A 90 -5.83 6.95 7.20
C TRP A 90 -6.02 5.97 8.36
N TYR A 91 -7.14 6.04 9.10
CA TYR A 91 -7.44 5.08 10.16
C TYR A 91 -7.52 3.64 9.63
N TYR A 92 -8.10 3.45 8.44
CA TYR A 92 -8.16 2.15 7.77
C TYR A 92 -6.75 1.61 7.43
N LEU A 93 -5.84 2.47 6.96
CA LEU A 93 -4.44 2.08 6.70
C LEU A 93 -3.72 1.64 7.98
N VAL A 94 -3.89 2.39 9.08
CA VAL A 94 -3.30 2.04 10.38
C VAL A 94 -3.82 0.68 10.85
N LEU A 95 -5.14 0.46 10.77
CA LEU A 95 -5.74 -0.79 11.21
C LEU A 95 -5.31 -1.97 10.32
N SER A 96 -5.23 -1.77 9.00
CA SER A 96 -4.71 -2.78 8.06
C SER A 96 -3.25 -3.14 8.38
N PHE A 97 -2.39 -2.15 8.65
CA PHE A 97 -1.01 -2.38 9.05
C PHE A 97 -0.88 -3.18 10.35
N LEU A 98 -1.76 -2.93 11.34
CA LEU A 98 -1.76 -3.72 12.58
C LEU A 98 -2.17 -5.17 12.34
N ILE A 99 -3.13 -5.40 11.45
CA ILE A 99 -3.55 -6.75 11.05
C ILE A 99 -2.40 -7.46 10.32
N ASP A 100 -1.77 -6.80 9.36
CA ASP A 100 -0.61 -7.33 8.62
C ASP A 100 0.55 -7.66 9.58
N LEU A 101 0.80 -6.82 10.58
CA LEU A 101 1.82 -7.08 11.60
C LEU A 101 1.51 -8.35 12.41
N VAL A 102 0.24 -8.57 12.78
CA VAL A 102 -0.18 -9.79 13.47
C VAL A 102 0.05 -11.02 12.59
N TYR A 103 -0.33 -10.96 11.30
CA TYR A 103 -0.10 -12.05 10.35
C TYR A 103 1.38 -12.33 10.13
N ILE A 104 2.21 -11.29 10.00
CA ILE A 104 3.66 -11.41 9.88
C ILE A 104 4.24 -12.11 11.11
N VAL A 105 3.84 -11.69 12.31
CA VAL A 105 4.29 -12.31 13.57
C VAL A 105 3.85 -13.76 13.67
N ASP A 106 2.60 -14.07 13.33
CA ASP A 106 2.08 -15.44 13.30
C ASP A 106 2.86 -16.32 12.32
N LEU A 107 3.12 -15.81 11.10
CA LEU A 107 3.90 -16.49 10.09
C LEU A 107 5.34 -16.77 10.55
N PHE A 108 5.97 -15.85 11.29
CA PHE A 108 7.34 -16.07 11.79
C PHE A 108 7.44 -16.93 13.05
N ILE A 109 6.42 -16.95 13.91
CA ILE A 109 6.44 -17.67 15.19
C ILE A 109 5.84 -19.07 15.06
N VAL A 110 4.74 -19.21 14.33
CA VAL A 110 3.92 -20.43 14.30
C VAL A 110 4.27 -21.29 13.09
N GLN A 111 4.54 -20.68 11.94
CA GLN A 111 4.90 -21.41 10.73
C GLN A 111 6.42 -21.47 10.57
N ASP A 112 7.01 -22.56 11.07
CA ASP A 112 8.39 -22.89 10.69
C ASP A 112 8.44 -23.12 9.17
N ALA A 113 8.98 -22.16 8.43
CA ALA A 113 9.12 -22.18 6.97
C ALA A 113 9.75 -23.48 6.42
N CYS A 114 10.47 -24.20 7.27
CA CYS A 114 11.20 -25.40 6.91
C CYS A 114 10.38 -26.69 7.06
N VAL A 115 9.19 -26.65 7.67
CA VAL A 115 8.31 -27.83 7.83
C VAL A 115 7.66 -28.22 6.50
N HIS A 116 7.42 -27.26 5.60
CA HIS A 116 6.80 -27.50 4.30
C HIS A 116 7.79 -27.84 3.18
N LEU A 117 9.09 -27.68 3.44
CA LEU A 117 10.15 -28.02 2.50
C LEU A 117 10.46 -29.53 2.55
N LYS A 118 9.49 -30.38 2.17
CA LYS A 118 9.71 -31.80 1.94
C LYS A 118 10.39 -32.02 0.58
N LEU A 119 11.60 -31.48 0.40
CA LEU A 119 12.43 -31.88 -0.72
C LEU A 119 13.02 -33.26 -0.40
N GLU A 120 12.37 -34.32 -0.90
CA GLU A 120 12.87 -35.70 -0.80
C GLU A 120 14.30 -35.86 -1.38
N GLU A 121 14.73 -34.94 -2.25
CA GLU A 121 16.04 -34.98 -2.92
C GLU A 121 17.15 -34.17 -2.22
N ALA A 122 16.83 -33.22 -1.34
CA ALA A 122 17.82 -32.37 -0.66
C ALA A 122 18.50 -33.03 0.58
N ALA A 123 18.21 -34.31 0.82
CA ALA A 123 18.55 -35.04 2.04
C ALA A 123 20.07 -35.28 2.26
N ARG A 124 20.95 -34.94 1.32
CA ARG A 124 22.38 -35.30 1.39
C ARG A 124 23.33 -34.26 2.02
N GLY A 125 22.85 -33.07 2.42
CA GLY A 125 23.68 -32.17 3.25
C GLY A 125 23.34 -30.67 3.28
N GLY A 126 22.38 -30.18 2.49
CA GLY A 126 22.12 -28.73 2.34
C GLY A 126 20.93 -28.16 3.11
N GLN A 127 20.12 -28.99 3.79
CA GLN A 127 18.81 -28.59 4.29
C GLN A 127 18.86 -27.44 5.32
N ALA A 128 19.82 -27.47 6.25
CA ALA A 128 19.95 -26.45 7.28
C ALA A 128 20.33 -25.08 6.70
N PHE A 129 21.20 -25.07 5.68
CA PHE A 129 21.59 -23.84 4.99
C PHE A 129 20.43 -23.25 4.19
N ALA A 130 19.75 -24.07 3.38
CA ALA A 130 18.60 -23.64 2.59
C ALA A 130 17.47 -23.05 3.47
N CYS A 131 17.18 -23.71 4.59
CA CYS A 131 16.23 -23.23 5.60
C CYS A 131 16.63 -21.87 6.19
N GLY A 132 17.91 -21.70 6.53
CA GLY A 132 18.43 -20.43 7.06
C GLY A 132 18.32 -19.28 6.05
N VAL A 133 18.68 -19.54 4.79
CA VAL A 133 18.57 -18.55 3.71
C VAL A 133 17.12 -18.16 3.47
N ALA A 134 16.20 -19.13 3.34
CA ALA A 134 14.78 -18.85 3.15
C ALA A 134 14.21 -17.97 4.27
N ARG A 135 14.50 -18.30 5.54
CA ARG A 135 14.08 -17.49 6.70
C ARG A 135 14.62 -16.07 6.65
N SER A 136 15.88 -15.90 6.27
CA SER A 136 16.52 -14.59 6.18
C SER A 136 15.91 -13.71 5.09
N ILE A 137 15.56 -14.29 3.95
CA ILE A 137 14.91 -13.60 2.84
C ILE A 137 13.50 -13.17 3.25
N SER A 138 12.70 -14.08 3.81
CA SER A 138 11.35 -13.76 4.30
C SER A 138 11.38 -12.67 5.36
N ALA A 139 12.29 -12.75 6.33
CA ALA A 139 12.44 -11.74 7.38
C ALA A 139 12.80 -10.36 6.81
N THR A 140 13.74 -10.33 5.86
CA THR A 140 14.14 -9.08 5.21
C THR A 140 12.98 -8.49 4.41
N ALA A 141 12.27 -9.31 3.63
CA ALA A 141 11.10 -8.88 2.88
C ALA A 141 10.01 -8.32 3.80
N ALA A 142 9.72 -8.98 4.92
CA ALA A 142 8.74 -8.50 5.90
C ALA A 142 9.14 -7.15 6.52
N VAL A 143 10.41 -6.96 6.87
CA VAL A 143 10.91 -5.67 7.39
C VAL A 143 10.77 -4.56 6.35
N VAL A 144 11.15 -4.83 5.10
CA VAL A 144 11.01 -3.86 4.00
C VAL A 144 9.54 -3.51 3.77
N SER A 145 8.65 -4.49 3.73
CA SER A 145 7.21 -4.29 3.60
C SER A 145 6.62 -3.47 4.76
N CYS A 146 7.03 -3.75 6.00
CA CYS A 146 6.61 -2.96 7.17
C CYS A 146 7.07 -1.50 7.08
N LEU A 147 8.31 -1.25 6.67
CA LEU A 147 8.83 0.11 6.49
C LEU A 147 8.09 0.84 5.35
N ALA A 148 7.80 0.15 4.25
CA ALA A 148 7.01 0.71 3.15
C ALA A 148 5.58 1.07 3.60
N ALA A 149 4.92 0.20 4.35
CA ALA A 149 3.57 0.44 4.87
C ALA A 149 3.55 1.63 5.85
N LEU A 150 4.52 1.71 6.77
CA LEU A 150 4.68 2.85 7.67
C LEU A 150 4.92 4.15 6.91
N TYR A 151 5.73 4.11 5.84
CA TYR A 151 5.95 5.27 4.98
C TYR A 151 4.64 5.73 4.30
N PHE A 152 3.83 4.81 3.80
CA PHE A 152 2.53 5.18 3.20
C PHE A 152 1.56 5.78 4.21
N ILE A 153 1.48 5.23 5.42
CA ILE A 153 0.69 5.79 6.52
C ILE A 153 1.17 7.22 6.84
N TYR A 154 2.47 7.43 6.89
CA TYR A 154 3.08 8.73 7.15
C TYR A 154 2.79 9.76 6.03
N VAL A 155 2.84 9.35 4.76
CA VAL A 155 2.53 10.22 3.61
C VAL A 155 1.07 10.66 3.64
N VAL A 156 0.14 9.74 3.91
CA VAL A 156 -1.30 10.08 4.02
C VAL A 156 -1.57 10.94 5.25
N TRP A 157 -0.89 10.67 6.37
CA TRP A 157 -0.97 11.54 7.56
C TRP A 157 -0.49 12.96 7.26
N SER A 158 0.67 13.10 6.61
CA SER A 158 1.23 14.40 6.22
C SER A 158 0.26 15.19 5.34
N TRP A 159 -0.48 14.50 4.45
CA TRP A 159 -1.50 15.14 3.61
C TRP A 159 -2.73 15.61 4.42
N CYS A 160 -3.12 14.88 5.46
CA CYS A 160 -4.18 15.34 6.37
C CYS A 160 -3.78 16.62 7.11
N GLU A 161 -2.54 16.72 7.58
CA GLU A 161 -2.04 17.93 8.28
C GLU A 161 -1.91 19.14 7.33
N ASP A 162 -1.52 18.92 6.07
CA ASP A 162 -1.44 19.98 5.05
C ASP A 162 -2.82 20.61 4.76
N MET A 163 -3.88 19.78 4.76
CA MET A 163 -5.26 20.27 4.62
C MET A 163 -5.74 21.05 5.84
N GLU A 164 -5.38 20.62 7.05
CA GLU A 164 -5.77 21.31 8.30
C GLU A 164 -5.12 22.70 8.41
N GLY A 165 -3.88 22.84 7.93
CA GLY A 165 -3.15 24.13 7.91
C GLY A 165 -3.74 25.16 6.95
N THR A 166 -4.13 24.71 5.73
CA THR A 166 -4.61 25.60 4.67
C THR A 166 -5.90 26.33 5.07
N ASP A 167 -6.85 25.63 5.71
CA ASP A 167 -8.14 26.19 6.10
C ASP A 167 -8.00 27.27 7.19
N ALA A 168 -7.05 27.11 8.10
CA ALA A 168 -6.78 28.07 9.17
C ALA A 168 -6.20 29.38 8.63
N GLU A 169 -5.28 29.31 7.67
CA GLU A 169 -4.65 30.48 7.06
C GLU A 169 -5.67 31.32 6.27
N GLU A 170 -6.53 30.68 5.49
CA GLU A 170 -7.59 31.38 4.74
C GLU A 170 -8.59 32.06 5.69
N ALA A 171 -8.96 31.41 6.79
CA ALA A 171 -9.84 31.99 7.80
C ALA A 171 -9.21 33.22 8.47
N ILE A 172 -7.93 33.15 8.83
CA ILE A 172 -7.21 34.27 9.46
C ILE A 172 -7.02 35.42 8.47
N ALA A 173 -6.64 35.14 7.23
CA ALA A 173 -6.52 36.16 6.18
C ALA A 173 -7.86 36.88 5.95
N GLY A 174 -8.97 36.13 5.94
CA GLY A 174 -10.31 36.70 5.86
C GLY A 174 -10.65 37.59 7.07
N LEU A 175 -10.26 37.20 8.28
CA LEU A 175 -10.47 38.04 9.48
C LEU A 175 -9.59 39.30 9.48
N LEU A 176 -8.36 39.22 8.97
CA LEU A 176 -7.45 40.37 8.86
C LEU A 176 -7.98 41.40 7.85
N ASP A 177 -8.47 40.95 6.70
CA ASP A 177 -9.08 41.84 5.69
C ASP A 177 -10.31 42.57 6.25
N ILE A 178 -11.11 41.90 7.10
CA ILE A 178 -12.24 42.52 7.80
C ILE A 178 -11.76 43.57 8.83
N ALA A 179 -10.68 43.28 9.56
CA ALA A 179 -10.13 44.19 10.57
C ALA A 179 -9.53 45.47 9.96
N ASP A 180 -8.94 45.39 8.78
CA ASP A 180 -8.36 46.52 8.05
C ASP A 180 -9.42 47.49 7.49
N GLY A 181 -10.72 47.24 7.72
CA GLY A 181 -11.80 48.08 7.21
C GLY A 181 -11.88 48.05 5.67
N LYS A 182 -11.14 47.15 5.01
CA LYS A 182 -11.43 46.72 3.65
C LYS A 182 -12.78 46.02 3.73
N HIS A 183 -13.82 46.78 3.41
CA HIS A 183 -15.13 46.19 3.13
C HIS A 183 -14.87 45.02 2.19
N PRO A 184 -15.24 43.78 2.56
CA PRO A 184 -14.95 42.61 1.76
C PRO A 184 -15.51 42.93 0.40
N SER A 185 -14.61 43.21 -0.55
CA SER A 185 -15.02 43.54 -1.87
C SER A 185 -15.77 42.29 -2.28
N ARG A 186 -17.06 42.44 -2.53
CA ARG A 186 -17.92 41.40 -3.08
C ARG A 186 -17.44 40.98 -4.48
N SER A 187 -16.20 41.32 -4.86
CA SER A 187 -15.38 40.63 -5.84
C SER A 187 -15.29 39.17 -5.44
N LYS A 188 -16.35 38.45 -5.82
CA LYS A 188 -16.31 37.04 -6.16
C LYS A 188 -15.47 36.26 -5.16
N LEU A 189 -16.12 35.83 -4.09
CA LEU A 189 -15.96 34.45 -3.62
C LEU A 189 -16.37 33.52 -4.79
N ARG A 190 -15.69 33.64 -5.93
CA ARG A 190 -15.40 32.52 -6.78
C ARG A 190 -14.56 31.69 -5.84
N PHE A 191 -15.22 30.76 -5.16
CA PHE A 191 -14.82 29.38 -5.32
C PHE A 191 -14.19 29.31 -6.72
N GLN A 192 -12.87 29.34 -6.80
CA GLN A 192 -12.18 29.08 -8.05
C GLN A 192 -12.22 27.56 -8.14
N PRO A 193 -13.22 26.96 -8.81
CA PRO A 193 -12.99 25.64 -9.34
C PRO A 193 -11.87 25.69 -10.39
N ASP A 194 -11.28 26.84 -10.72
CA ASP A 194 -10.23 27.00 -11.72
C ASP A 194 -8.83 26.56 -11.23
N LEU A 195 -8.67 26.11 -9.96
CA LEU A 195 -7.53 25.25 -9.59
C LEU A 195 -7.86 23.75 -9.73
N ILE A 196 -9.04 23.42 -10.24
CA ILE A 196 -9.23 22.26 -11.12
C ILE A 196 -8.71 22.76 -12.46
N GLY A 197 -7.44 22.45 -12.76
CA GLY A 197 -6.86 22.73 -14.08
C GLY A 197 -7.80 22.27 -15.19
N PRO A 198 -7.73 22.87 -16.40
CA PRO A 198 -8.64 22.60 -17.50
C PRO A 198 -8.86 21.10 -17.59
N GLY A 199 -10.13 20.70 -17.41
CA GLY A 199 -10.54 19.31 -17.29
C GLY A 199 -9.73 18.45 -18.21
N MET A 200 -8.72 17.79 -17.64
CA MET A 200 -8.18 16.61 -18.27
C MET A 200 -9.39 15.70 -18.34
N ASP A 201 -9.82 15.41 -19.56
CA ASP A 201 -10.65 14.25 -19.91
C ASP A 201 -9.89 12.97 -19.51
N ALA A 202 -9.57 12.86 -18.22
CA ALA A 202 -8.78 11.80 -17.62
C ALA A 202 -9.59 10.52 -17.56
N THR A 203 -10.92 10.58 -17.67
CA THR A 203 -11.75 9.40 -17.83
C THR A 203 -11.51 8.69 -19.16
N ALA A 204 -11.06 9.39 -20.22
CA ALA A 204 -10.74 8.75 -21.50
C ALA A 204 -9.29 8.24 -21.58
N SER A 205 -8.34 8.87 -20.86
CA SER A 205 -6.92 8.48 -20.89
C SER A 205 -6.48 7.57 -19.74
N ILE A 206 -7.12 7.63 -18.57
CA ILE A 206 -6.82 6.71 -17.44
C ILE A 206 -7.20 5.26 -17.79
N ILE A 207 -8.24 5.04 -18.62
CA ILE A 207 -8.61 3.70 -19.10
C ILE A 207 -7.53 3.13 -20.06
N SER A 208 -6.80 3.99 -20.79
CA SER A 208 -5.73 3.57 -21.70
C SER A 208 -4.34 3.49 -21.05
N GLY A 209 -4.11 4.19 -19.93
CA GLY A 209 -2.85 4.14 -19.17
C GLY A 209 -2.84 3.10 -18.04
N ALA A 210 -3.98 2.89 -17.38
CA ALA A 210 -4.11 1.89 -16.32
C ALA A 210 -3.94 0.46 -16.86
N SER A 211 -4.33 0.19 -18.10
CA SER A 211 -4.16 -1.11 -18.76
C SER A 211 -2.71 -1.44 -19.12
N ILE A 212 -1.85 -0.42 -19.34
CA ILE A 212 -0.41 -0.63 -19.64
C ILE A 212 0.41 -0.78 -18.35
N PHE A 213 0.04 -0.09 -17.26
CA PHE A 213 0.72 -0.23 -15.97
C PHE A 213 0.28 -1.49 -15.20
N TYR A 214 -0.99 -1.94 -15.30
CA TYR A 214 -1.47 -3.13 -14.58
C TYR A 214 -1.00 -4.46 -15.15
N GLY A 215 -0.85 -4.53 -16.48
CA GLY A 215 -0.20 -5.68 -17.10
C GLY A 215 1.24 -5.84 -16.63
N SER A 216 1.92 -4.74 -16.26
CA SER A 216 3.31 -4.74 -15.80
C SER A 216 3.49 -4.89 -14.29
N VAL A 217 2.51 -4.52 -13.45
CA VAL A 217 2.61 -4.66 -11.97
C VAL A 217 1.99 -5.96 -11.49
N SER A 218 0.93 -6.47 -12.11
CA SER A 218 0.44 -7.83 -11.83
C SER A 218 1.37 -8.88 -12.42
N SER A 219 1.97 -8.62 -13.58
CA SER A 219 3.11 -9.41 -14.02
C SER A 219 4.29 -9.16 -13.10
N ALA A 220 4.70 -7.93 -12.76
CA ALA A 220 5.85 -7.74 -11.88
C ALA A 220 5.66 -8.32 -10.48
N ILE A 221 4.50 -8.34 -9.84
CA ILE A 221 4.35 -8.99 -8.52
C ILE A 221 4.36 -10.52 -8.68
N GLY A 222 3.72 -11.08 -9.72
CA GLY A 222 3.82 -12.51 -10.03
C GLY A 222 5.19 -12.93 -10.56
N GLN A 223 5.90 -12.02 -11.22
CA GLN A 223 7.21 -12.16 -11.84
C GLN A 223 8.32 -11.80 -10.87
N GLU A 224 8.07 -11.02 -9.82
CA GLU A 224 8.95 -10.79 -8.66
C GLU A 224 8.74 -11.91 -7.66
N ALA A 225 7.53 -12.43 -7.45
CA ALA A 225 7.34 -13.68 -6.71
C ALA A 225 7.99 -14.85 -7.45
N MET A 226 7.85 -14.94 -8.78
CA MET A 226 8.59 -15.90 -9.60
C MET A 226 10.07 -15.55 -9.76
N ALA A 227 10.52 -14.29 -9.68
CA ALA A 227 11.94 -13.91 -9.79
C ALA A 227 12.66 -14.01 -8.47
N VAL A 228 12.01 -13.78 -7.33
CA VAL A 228 12.49 -14.15 -6.01
C VAL A 228 12.52 -15.68 -5.94
N GLY A 229 11.51 -16.37 -6.48
CA GLY A 229 11.52 -17.82 -6.65
C GLY A 229 12.65 -18.32 -7.56
N SER A 230 12.92 -17.68 -8.70
CA SER A 230 13.94 -18.09 -9.66
C SER A 230 15.34 -17.64 -9.28
N PHE A 231 15.49 -16.52 -8.58
CA PHE A 231 16.74 -16.10 -7.95
C PHE A 231 17.10 -17.03 -6.80
N ALA A 232 16.11 -17.46 -5.99
CA ALA A 232 16.31 -18.52 -5.01
C ALA A 232 16.69 -19.84 -5.69
N ALA A 233 16.03 -20.23 -6.79
CA ALA A 233 16.37 -21.44 -7.55
C ALA A 233 17.77 -21.35 -8.20
N SER A 234 18.15 -20.20 -8.76
CA SER A 234 19.47 -19.95 -9.36
C SER A 234 20.59 -19.97 -8.32
N GLN A 235 20.36 -19.42 -7.12
CA GLN A 235 21.32 -19.51 -6.02
C GLN A 235 21.50 -20.96 -5.56
N ILE A 236 20.43 -21.76 -5.57
CA ILE A 236 20.50 -23.19 -5.23
C ILE A 236 21.36 -23.95 -6.25
N ASP A 237 21.21 -23.67 -7.55
CA ASP A 237 21.95 -24.31 -8.65
C ASP A 237 23.47 -23.99 -8.59
N ASP A 238 23.83 -22.74 -8.24
CA ASP A 238 25.22 -22.33 -8.07
C ASP A 238 25.87 -22.98 -6.84
N ILE A 239 25.10 -23.16 -5.75
CA ILE A 239 25.56 -23.87 -4.56
C ILE A 239 25.75 -25.35 -4.85
N GLU A 240 24.87 -25.96 -5.64
CA GLU A 240 24.94 -27.38 -6.03
C GLU A 240 26.17 -27.67 -6.90
N ASN A 241 26.48 -26.79 -7.85
CA ASN A 241 27.71 -26.87 -8.65
C ASN A 241 28.98 -26.68 -7.81
N TYR A 242 28.96 -25.83 -6.79
CA TYR A 242 30.08 -25.67 -5.85
C TYR A 242 30.29 -26.92 -4.97
N ALA A 243 29.21 -27.61 -4.58
CA ALA A 243 29.30 -28.83 -3.78
C ALA A 243 29.85 -30.02 -4.58
N MET A 244 29.47 -30.17 -5.85
CA MET A 244 29.96 -31.26 -6.72
C MET A 244 31.42 -31.08 -7.18
N GLY A 245 31.94 -29.85 -7.20
CA GLY A 245 33.34 -29.56 -7.54
C GLY A 245 34.37 -30.01 -6.49
N PHE A 246 33.94 -30.50 -5.32
CA PHE A 246 34.82 -30.88 -4.21
C PHE A 246 35.10 -32.40 -4.14
N GLU A 247 34.54 -33.21 -5.04
CA GLU A 247 34.73 -34.67 -5.08
C GLU A 247 35.80 -35.16 -6.09
N GLY A 248 36.60 -34.26 -6.69
CA GLY A 248 37.72 -34.59 -7.59
C GLY A 248 39.08 -34.31 -6.97
#